data_AF-A0A093FR15-F1
#
_entry.id   AF-A0A093FR15-F1
#
_cell.length_a   1.000
_cell.length_b   1.000
_cell.length_c   1.000
_cell.angle_alpha   90.00
_cell.angle_beta   90.00
_cell.angle_gamma   90.00
#
_symmetry.space_group_name_H-M   'P 1'
#
loop_
_entity.id
_entity.type
_entity.pdbx_description
1 polymer ?
#
loop_
_entity_poly.entity_id
_entity_poly.type
_entity_poly.pdbx_seq_one_letter_code
_entity_poly.pdbx_strand_id
1 'polypeptide(L)'
;AASRPLYLILDDNFYYQSMRHEVYQLARKYSLSFCQVFLECPLECCLQRNRLRSHPLPDQTIHLMAKKIEMPDLKKNTWEQNSLILKCFDCTSEDNEQIIRLLATALENPVKQNEENTEQKEADRAICAASTVHQADQTCRRIISQTMKDAKDKNILPSEMKSLAEELNKLKAEFLQDLRQGSDLKNQSCIQNPCSDPATSVISSFQHEAANVVNKYI
;
A
#
# COMPACT_ATOMS: atom_id res chain seq x y z
N ALA A 1 -41.55 -10.95 -15.88
CA ALA A 1 -40.99 -11.67 -14.71
C ALA A 1 -39.81 -10.86 -14.19
N ALA A 2 -39.77 -10.54 -12.89
CA ALA A 2 -38.59 -9.90 -12.32
C ALA A 2 -37.39 -10.86 -12.45
N SER A 3 -36.28 -10.39 -13.01
CA SER A 3 -35.05 -11.17 -13.07
C SER A 3 -34.58 -11.50 -11.66
N ARG A 4 -34.33 -12.78 -11.37
CA ARG A 4 -33.76 -13.18 -10.08
C ARG A 4 -32.36 -12.57 -9.93
N PRO A 5 -31.98 -12.11 -8.73
CA PRO A 5 -30.64 -11.58 -8.50
C PRO A 5 -29.58 -12.67 -8.74
N LEU A 6 -28.51 -12.29 -9.44
CA LEU A 6 -27.31 -13.12 -9.59
C LEU A 6 -26.38 -12.84 -8.41
N TYR A 7 -25.94 -13.90 -7.72
CA TYR A 7 -24.96 -13.81 -6.65
C TYR A 7 -23.61 -14.29 -7.15
N LEU A 8 -22.57 -13.52 -6.85
CA LEU A 8 -21.17 -13.88 -7.08
C LEU A 8 -20.55 -14.17 -5.71
N ILE A 9 -20.18 -15.42 -5.47
CA ILE A 9 -19.52 -15.83 -4.23
C ILE A 9 -18.03 -15.92 -4.51
N LEU A 10 -17.25 -15.12 -3.77
CA LEU A 10 -15.80 -15.21 -3.78
C LEU A 10 -15.38 -16.03 -2.55
N ASP A 11 -14.88 -17.23 -2.80
CA ASP A 11 -14.37 -18.14 -1.78
C ASP A 11 -12.85 -18.00 -1.68
N ASP A 12 -12.40 -17.14 -0.77
CA ASP A 12 -10.99 -16.91 -0.46
C ASP A 12 -10.85 -16.58 1.04
N ASN A 13 -9.63 -16.66 1.57
CA ASN A 13 -9.34 -16.33 2.96
C ASN A 13 -9.44 -14.83 3.25
N PHE A 14 -9.32 -13.98 2.22
CA PHE A 14 -9.36 -12.51 2.34
C PHE A 14 -8.57 -11.98 3.53
N TYR A 15 -7.31 -12.43 3.58
CA TYR A 15 -6.45 -12.36 4.75
C TYR A 15 -6.18 -10.93 5.24
N TYR A 16 -6.02 -10.00 4.29
CA TYR A 16 -5.83 -8.58 4.57
C TYR A 16 -7.11 -7.78 4.25
N GLN A 17 -7.36 -6.73 5.02
CA GLN A 17 -8.43 -5.76 4.78
C GLN A 17 -8.33 -5.17 3.36
N SER A 18 -7.12 -4.93 2.85
CA SER A 18 -6.91 -4.42 1.49
C SER A 18 -7.51 -5.32 0.42
N MET A 19 -7.43 -6.65 0.58
CA MET A 19 -8.01 -7.62 -0.36
C MET A 19 -9.54 -7.50 -0.40
N ARG A 20 -10.19 -7.34 0.76
CA ARG A 20 -11.64 -7.11 0.84
C ARG A 20 -12.03 -5.76 0.27
N HIS A 21 -11.22 -4.74 0.53
CA HIS A 21 -11.45 -3.39 0.03
C HIS A 21 -11.35 -3.30 -1.49
N GLU A 22 -10.50 -4.10 -2.15
CA GLU A 22 -10.46 -4.20 -3.61
C GLU A 22 -11.77 -4.74 -4.18
N VAL A 23 -12.35 -5.79 -3.56
CA VAL A 23 -13.65 -6.33 -3.94
C VAL A 23 -14.76 -5.28 -3.74
N TYR A 24 -14.75 -4.59 -2.60
CA TYR A 24 -15.68 -3.50 -2.33
C TYR A 24 -15.58 -2.39 -3.39
N GLN A 25 -14.36 -2.00 -3.79
CA GLN A 25 -14.16 -1.01 -4.84
C GLN A 25 -14.71 -1.48 -6.19
N LEU A 26 -14.59 -2.76 -6.50
CA LEU A 26 -15.18 -3.35 -7.71
C LEU A 26 -16.70 -3.30 -7.65
N ALA A 27 -17.29 -3.68 -6.52
CA ALA A 27 -18.73 -3.59 -6.30
C ALA A 27 -19.21 -2.15 -6.46
N ARG A 28 -18.52 -1.19 -5.83
CA ARG A 28 -18.78 0.24 -5.98
C ARG A 28 -18.68 0.71 -7.43
N LYS A 29 -17.64 0.29 -8.17
CA LYS A 29 -17.42 0.67 -9.57
C LYS A 29 -18.56 0.23 -10.48
N TYR A 30 -19.19 -0.91 -10.21
CA TYR A 30 -20.29 -1.43 -11.03
C TYR A 30 -21.66 -1.25 -10.38
N SER A 31 -21.76 -0.44 -9.32
CA SER A 31 -23.00 -0.21 -8.55
C SER A 31 -23.65 -1.52 -8.07
N LEU A 32 -22.82 -2.49 -7.67
CA LEU A 32 -23.26 -3.78 -7.15
C LEU A 32 -23.46 -3.71 -5.64
N SER A 33 -24.33 -4.59 -5.15
CA SER A 33 -24.42 -4.89 -3.72
C SER A 33 -23.17 -5.62 -3.24
N PHE A 34 -22.75 -5.31 -2.02
CA PHE A 34 -21.61 -5.94 -1.36
C PHE A 34 -21.96 -6.31 0.08
N CYS A 35 -21.57 -7.51 0.46
CA CYS A 35 -21.56 -7.99 1.83
C CYS A 35 -20.44 -9.00 2.02
N GLN A 36 -20.01 -9.20 3.26
CA GLN A 36 -18.99 -10.17 3.60
C GLN A 36 -19.44 -11.07 4.75
N VAL A 37 -19.09 -12.35 4.65
CA VAL A 37 -19.29 -13.32 5.72
C VAL A 37 -17.92 -13.76 6.18
N PHE A 38 -17.59 -13.49 7.44
CA PHE A 38 -16.33 -13.90 8.06
C PHE A 38 -16.58 -15.12 8.95
N LEU A 39 -15.92 -16.22 8.62
CA LEU A 39 -16.04 -17.48 9.36
C LEU A 39 -14.95 -17.54 10.44
N GLU A 40 -15.30 -17.14 11.66
CA GLU A 40 -14.41 -17.20 12.80
C GLU A 40 -14.35 -18.65 13.33
N CYS A 41 -13.16 -19.24 13.37
CA CYS A 41 -12.95 -20.59 13.85
C CYS A 41 -11.75 -20.61 14.80
N PRO A 42 -11.83 -21.28 15.98
CA PRO A 42 -10.67 -21.39 16.85
C PRO A 42 -9.50 -22.08 16.17
N LEU A 43 -8.30 -21.64 16.53
CA LEU A 43 -7.06 -22.20 16.02
C LEU A 43 -6.98 -23.73 16.17
N GLU A 44 -7.36 -24.26 17.33
CA GLU A 44 -7.34 -25.71 17.59
C GLU A 44 -8.23 -26.48 16.62
N CYS A 45 -9.43 -25.97 16.35
CA CYS A 45 -10.35 -26.55 15.37
C CYS A 45 -9.77 -26.48 13.95
N CYS A 46 -9.15 -25.35 13.58
CA CYS A 46 -8.47 -25.19 12.29
C CYS A 46 -7.33 -26.18 12.10
N LEU A 47 -6.50 -26.39 13.13
CA LEU A 47 -5.39 -27.37 13.11
C LEU A 47 -5.91 -28.80 13.00
N GLN A 48 -6.94 -29.15 13.79
CA GLN A 48 -7.57 -30.47 13.72
C GLN A 48 -8.14 -30.74 12.32
N ARG A 49 -8.90 -29.80 11.75
CA ARG A 49 -9.45 -29.92 10.39
C ARG A 49 -8.36 -29.97 9.33
N ASN A 50 -7.27 -29.22 9.49
CA ASN A 50 -6.14 -29.23 8.56
C ASN A 50 -5.47 -30.61 8.47
N ARG A 51 -5.28 -31.30 9.60
CA ARG A 51 -4.69 -32.64 9.65
C ARG A 51 -5.54 -33.70 8.94
N LEU A 52 -6.84 -33.46 8.77
CA LEU A 52 -7.77 -34.34 8.06
C LEU A 52 -7.82 -34.07 6.55
N ARG A 53 -7.14 -33.03 6.05
CA ARG A 53 -7.08 -32.73 4.61
C ARG A 53 -6.22 -33.76 3.89
N SER A 54 -6.51 -33.97 2.59
CA SER A 54 -5.66 -34.80 1.72
C SER A 54 -4.22 -34.27 1.63
N HIS A 55 -4.05 -32.95 1.66
CA HIS A 55 -2.76 -32.27 1.67
C HIS A 55 -2.73 -31.23 2.79
N PRO A 56 -2.33 -31.61 4.01
CA PRO A 56 -2.26 -30.69 5.13
C PRO A 56 -1.21 -29.59 4.90
N LEU A 57 -1.53 -28.37 5.33
CA LEU A 57 -0.53 -27.30 5.43
C LEU A 57 0.34 -27.48 6.68
N PRO A 58 1.56 -26.94 6.72
CA PRO A 58 2.35 -26.90 7.96
C PRO A 58 1.59 -26.16 9.06
N ASP A 59 1.57 -26.72 10.27
CA ASP A 59 0.89 -26.13 11.42
C ASP A 59 1.38 -24.68 11.67
N GLN A 60 2.68 -24.39 11.48
CA GLN A 60 3.25 -23.05 11.64
C GLN A 60 2.58 -22.00 10.72
N THR A 61 2.20 -22.40 9.50
CA THR A 61 1.51 -21.52 8.55
C THR A 61 0.16 -21.10 9.12
N ILE A 62 -0.60 -22.04 9.68
CA ILE A 62 -1.92 -21.76 10.28
C ILE A 62 -1.78 -20.87 11.52
N HIS A 63 -0.77 -21.11 12.36
CA HIS A 63 -0.47 -20.24 13.50
C HIS A 63 -0.14 -18.81 13.06
N LEU A 64 0.67 -18.66 12.02
CA LEU A 64 1.02 -17.35 11.46
C LEU A 64 -0.22 -16.67 10.87
N MET A 65 -1.09 -17.43 10.21
CA MET A 65 -2.32 -16.90 9.65
C MET A 65 -3.25 -16.38 10.75
N ALA A 66 -3.51 -17.17 11.79
CA ALA A 66 -4.37 -16.77 12.90
C ALA A 66 -3.90 -15.49 13.61
N LYS A 67 -2.59 -15.25 13.68
CA LYS A 67 -2.01 -14.05 14.31
C LYS A 67 -2.17 -12.76 13.49
N LYS A 68 -2.38 -12.89 12.19
CA LYS A 68 -2.22 -11.78 11.23
C LYS A 68 -3.48 -11.55 10.39
N ILE A 69 -4.42 -12.48 10.39
CA ILE A 69 -5.71 -12.29 9.70
C ILE A 69 -6.42 -11.06 10.27
N GLU A 70 -6.83 -10.16 9.38
CA GLU A 70 -7.45 -8.90 9.78
C GLU A 70 -8.97 -9.05 9.82
N MET A 71 -9.53 -9.00 11.03
CA MET A 71 -10.99 -9.05 11.23
C MET A 71 -11.69 -7.85 10.57
N PRO A 72 -12.93 -8.03 10.06
CA PRO A 72 -13.81 -6.92 9.71
C PRO A 72 -14.00 -5.94 10.87
N ASP A 73 -13.89 -4.64 10.62
CA ASP A 73 -14.10 -3.58 11.62
C ASP A 73 -15.24 -2.65 11.21
N LEU A 74 -16.45 -2.99 11.67
CA LEU A 74 -17.69 -2.26 11.37
C LEU A 74 -17.71 -0.84 11.98
N LYS A 75 -16.87 -0.55 12.97
CA LYS A 75 -16.84 0.76 13.65
C LYS A 75 -15.92 1.72 12.91
N LYS A 76 -14.75 1.22 12.48
CA LYS A 76 -13.74 2.03 11.80
C LYS A 76 -14.01 2.17 10.30
N ASN A 77 -14.53 1.12 9.67
CA ASN A 77 -14.69 1.04 8.23
C ASN A 77 -16.18 1.04 7.85
N THR A 78 -16.69 2.19 7.44
CA THR A 78 -18.11 2.32 7.00
C THR A 78 -18.45 1.40 5.83
N TRP A 79 -17.48 1.07 4.98
CA TRP A 79 -17.67 0.15 3.85
C TRP A 79 -17.77 -1.33 4.26
N GLU A 80 -17.40 -1.68 5.49
CA GLU A 80 -17.56 -3.03 6.05
C GLU A 80 -18.87 -3.18 6.86
N GLN A 81 -19.81 -2.22 6.79
CA GLN A 81 -21.06 -2.30 7.58
C GLN A 81 -21.90 -3.56 7.28
N ASN A 82 -21.88 -4.05 6.04
CA ASN A 82 -22.55 -5.29 5.64
C ASN A 82 -21.65 -6.51 5.89
N SER A 83 -21.14 -6.66 7.12
CA SER A 83 -20.33 -7.80 7.53
C SER A 83 -21.07 -8.65 8.54
N LEU A 84 -21.03 -9.97 8.36
CA LEU A 84 -21.51 -10.95 9.33
C LEU A 84 -20.36 -11.83 9.79
N ILE A 85 -20.13 -11.89 11.11
CA ILE A 85 -19.11 -12.77 11.71
C ILE A 85 -19.84 -13.99 12.29
N LEU A 86 -19.53 -15.18 11.76
CA LEU A 86 -20.13 -16.44 12.19
C LEU A 86 -19.09 -17.33 12.87
N LYS A 87 -19.46 -17.95 13.99
CA LYS A 87 -18.59 -18.89 14.72
C LYS A 87 -18.73 -20.28 14.12
N CYS A 88 -17.67 -20.80 13.52
CA CYS A 88 -17.64 -22.02 12.70
C CYS A 88 -17.49 -23.31 13.54
N PHE A 89 -18.31 -23.47 14.58
CA PHE A 89 -18.36 -24.72 15.36
C PHE A 89 -19.42 -25.66 14.79
N ASP A 90 -20.67 -25.20 14.72
CA ASP A 90 -21.82 -25.93 14.21
C ASP A 90 -22.70 -24.96 13.41
N CYS A 91 -22.85 -25.18 12.10
CA CYS A 91 -23.76 -24.37 11.29
C CYS A 91 -25.20 -24.65 11.72
N THR A 92 -25.87 -23.65 12.29
CA THR A 92 -27.24 -23.73 12.77
C THR A 92 -28.23 -23.19 11.73
N SER A 93 -29.52 -23.48 11.92
CA SER A 93 -30.58 -22.83 11.13
C SER A 93 -30.58 -21.30 11.33
N GLU A 94 -30.18 -20.83 12.51
CA GLU A 94 -30.03 -19.40 12.84
C GLU A 94 -28.96 -18.73 11.98
N ASP A 95 -27.83 -19.40 11.72
CA ASP A 95 -26.77 -18.88 10.86
C ASP A 95 -27.26 -18.70 9.42
N ASN A 96 -28.02 -19.67 8.91
CA ASN A 96 -28.63 -19.57 7.57
C ASN A 96 -29.59 -18.38 7.49
N GLU A 97 -30.40 -18.14 8.52
CA GLU A 97 -31.29 -16.99 8.57
C GLU A 97 -30.51 -15.66 8.59
N GLN A 98 -29.43 -15.58 9.38
CA GLN A 98 -28.56 -14.41 9.41
C GLN A 98 -27.92 -14.12 8.05
N ILE A 99 -27.46 -15.15 7.34
CA ILE A 99 -26.91 -15.01 5.98
C ILE A 99 -27.99 -14.51 5.02
N ILE A 100 -29.19 -15.09 5.04
CA ILE A 100 -30.30 -14.67 4.17
C ILE A 100 -30.66 -13.21 4.45
N ARG A 101 -30.75 -12.81 5.72
CA ARG A 101 -30.99 -11.41 6.11
C ARG A 101 -29.90 -10.48 5.58
N LEU A 102 -28.63 -10.84 5.74
CA LEU A 102 -27.51 -10.07 5.21
C LEU A 102 -27.61 -9.86 3.69
N LEU A 103 -27.89 -10.94 2.94
CA LEU A 103 -28.04 -10.88 1.49
C LEU A 103 -29.20 -9.96 1.07
N ALA A 104 -30.35 -10.06 1.75
CA ALA A 104 -31.49 -9.20 1.49
C ALA A 104 -31.16 -7.71 1.76
N THR A 105 -30.56 -7.40 2.91
CA THR A 105 -30.14 -6.04 3.26
C THR A 105 -29.13 -5.47 2.26
N ALA A 106 -28.17 -6.28 1.81
CA ALA A 106 -27.19 -5.85 0.82
C ALA A 106 -27.83 -5.57 -0.55
N LEU A 107 -28.80 -6.38 -0.99
CA LEU A 107 -29.53 -6.18 -2.24
C LEU A 107 -30.36 -4.90 -2.26
N GLU A 108 -30.96 -4.54 -1.12
CA GLU A 108 -31.72 -3.29 -0.98
C GLU A 108 -30.82 -2.04 -0.98
N ASN A 109 -29.53 -2.21 -0.68
CA ASN A 109 -28.57 -1.11 -0.54
C ASN A 109 -27.32 -1.32 -1.41
N PRO A 110 -27.42 -1.20 -2.75
CA PRO A 110 -26.27 -1.28 -3.64
C PRO A 110 -25.23 -0.21 -3.32
N VAL A 111 -23.95 -0.56 -3.45
CA VAL A 111 -22.85 0.38 -3.21
C VAL A 111 -22.83 1.39 -4.35
N LYS A 112 -23.19 2.63 -4.07
CA LYS A 112 -23.22 3.69 -5.10
C LYS A 112 -21.80 4.07 -5.52
N GLN A 113 -21.60 4.25 -6.82
CA GLN A 113 -20.43 4.98 -7.32
C GLN A 113 -20.41 6.35 -6.62
N ASN A 114 -19.32 6.69 -5.94
CA ASN A 114 -19.10 8.09 -5.60
C ASN A 114 -18.74 8.82 -6.90
N GLU A 115 -19.31 10.00 -7.12
CA GLU A 115 -18.76 11.03 -8.02
C GLU A 115 -17.42 11.58 -7.47
N GLU A 116 -16.60 10.73 -6.85
CA GLU A 116 -15.28 11.11 -6.35
C GLU A 116 -14.39 11.37 -7.58
N ASN A 117 -14.29 12.65 -7.94
CA ASN A 117 -13.36 13.23 -8.91
C ASN A 117 -12.02 12.48 -8.88
N THR A 118 -11.86 11.51 -9.78
CA THR A 118 -10.58 10.85 -10.05
C THR A 118 -9.51 11.90 -10.36
N GLU A 119 -9.91 13.00 -11.00
CA GLU A 119 -9.09 14.18 -11.27
C GLU A 119 -8.57 14.87 -10.01
N GLN A 120 -9.37 14.95 -8.93
CA GLN A 120 -8.92 15.62 -7.69
C GLN A 120 -7.91 14.76 -6.93
N LYS A 121 -8.07 13.43 -6.92
CA LYS A 121 -7.09 12.50 -6.32
C LYS A 121 -5.79 12.40 -7.13
N GLU A 122 -5.85 12.59 -8.45
CA GLU A 122 -4.67 12.70 -9.31
C GLU A 122 -3.99 14.05 -9.15
N ALA A 123 -4.75 15.14 -9.05
CA ALA A 123 -4.24 16.47 -8.75
C ALA A 123 -3.57 16.53 -7.37
N ASP A 124 -4.19 15.96 -6.34
CA ASP A 124 -3.63 15.90 -4.99
C ASP A 124 -2.36 15.04 -4.94
N ARG A 125 -2.32 13.93 -5.71
CA ARG A 125 -1.09 13.13 -5.90
C ARG A 125 0.01 13.91 -6.62
N ALA A 126 -0.33 14.67 -7.65
CA ALA A 126 0.62 15.53 -8.35
C ALA A 126 1.16 16.65 -7.44
N ILE A 127 0.32 17.21 -6.58
CA ILE A 127 0.72 18.22 -5.58
C ILE A 127 1.64 17.60 -4.53
N CYS A 128 1.34 16.39 -4.03
CA CYS A 128 2.22 15.67 -3.11
C CYS A 128 3.57 15.33 -3.76
N ALA A 129 3.58 14.84 -5.00
CA ALA A 129 4.80 14.56 -5.75
C ALA A 129 5.63 15.84 -5.99
N ALA A 130 4.99 16.96 -6.34
CA ALA A 130 5.64 18.25 -6.48
C ALA A 130 6.25 18.73 -5.16
N SER A 131 5.59 18.49 -4.03
CA SER A 131 6.11 18.79 -2.68
C SER A 131 7.36 17.96 -2.37
N THR A 132 7.35 16.65 -2.65
CA THR A 132 8.51 15.78 -2.44
C THR A 132 9.70 16.16 -3.31
N VAL A 133 9.48 16.46 -4.60
CA VAL A 133 10.54 16.91 -5.52
C VAL A 133 11.13 18.24 -5.07
N HIS A 134 10.28 19.16 -4.59
CA HIS A 134 10.73 20.44 -4.06
C HIS A 134 11.59 20.27 -2.78
N GLN A 135 11.20 19.38 -1.87
CA GLN A 135 11.99 19.07 -0.67
C GLN A 135 13.33 18.40 -1.01
N ALA A 136 13.34 17.50 -2.00
CA ALA A 136 14.55 16.88 -2.52
C ALA A 136 15.48 17.95 -3.14
N ASP A 137 14.97 18.85 -3.99
CA ASP A 137 15.76 19.94 -4.58
C ASP A 137 16.40 20.83 -3.51
N GLN A 138 15.62 21.22 -2.50
CA GLN A 138 16.13 22.06 -1.42
C GLN A 138 17.25 21.36 -0.63
N THR A 139 17.12 20.06 -0.41
CA THR A 139 18.11 19.26 0.31
C THR A 139 19.38 19.06 -0.52
N CYS A 140 19.26 18.76 -1.81
CA CYS A 140 20.40 18.69 -2.74
C CYS A 140 21.19 20.00 -2.76
N ARG A 141 20.52 21.17 -2.81
CA ARG A 141 21.21 22.48 -2.77
C ARG A 141 22.00 22.70 -1.48
N ARG A 142 21.47 22.28 -0.33
CA ARG A 142 22.18 22.36 0.96
C ARG A 142 23.42 21.47 0.95
N ILE A 143 23.30 20.22 0.48
CA ILE A 143 24.41 19.28 0.39
C ILE A 143 25.52 19.83 -0.52
N ILE A 144 25.17 20.27 -1.74
CA ILE A 144 26.15 20.85 -2.67
C ILE A 144 26.86 22.05 -2.05
N SER A 145 26.11 22.93 -1.37
CA SER A 145 26.69 24.12 -0.73
C SER A 145 27.67 23.75 0.40
N GLN A 146 27.34 22.73 1.20
CA GLN A 146 28.24 22.22 2.24
C GLN A 146 29.48 21.56 1.62
N THR A 147 29.28 20.73 0.62
CA THR A 147 30.36 20.07 -0.13
C THR A 147 31.33 21.07 -0.76
N MET A 148 30.82 22.13 -1.38
CA MET A 148 31.64 23.20 -1.97
C MET A 148 32.43 23.98 -0.92
N LYS A 149 31.86 24.15 0.28
CA LYS A 149 32.54 24.77 1.41
C LYS A 149 33.67 23.87 1.92
N ASP A 150 33.39 22.59 2.12
CA ASP A 150 34.39 21.62 2.60
C ASP A 150 35.54 21.43 1.58
N ALA A 151 35.23 21.46 0.28
CA ALA A 151 36.22 21.45 -0.81
C ALA A 151 37.13 22.67 -0.79
N LYS A 152 36.57 23.86 -0.51
CA LYS A 152 37.31 25.10 -0.38
C LYS A 152 38.23 25.09 0.85
N ASP A 153 37.74 24.58 1.97
CA ASP A 153 38.51 24.44 3.21
C ASP A 153 39.67 23.43 3.07
N LYS A 154 39.57 22.51 2.10
CA LYS A 154 40.63 21.55 1.70
C LYS A 154 41.63 22.10 0.66
N ASN A 155 41.57 23.39 0.31
CA ASN A 155 42.48 24.05 -0.65
C ASN A 155 42.49 23.47 -2.07
N ILE A 156 41.34 22.98 -2.57
CA ILE A 156 41.18 22.54 -3.97
C ILE A 156 41.39 23.74 -4.92
N LEU A 157 42.03 23.52 -6.07
CA LEU A 157 42.34 24.58 -7.02
C LEU A 157 41.06 25.22 -7.59
N PRO A 158 41.04 26.54 -7.87
CA PRO A 158 39.85 27.21 -8.40
C PRO A 158 39.30 26.62 -9.71
N SER A 159 40.16 26.07 -10.57
CA SER A 159 39.78 25.38 -11.80
C SER A 159 39.04 24.06 -11.53
N GLU A 160 39.46 23.34 -10.49
CA GLU A 160 38.87 22.06 -10.07
C GLU A 160 37.58 22.28 -9.29
N MET A 161 37.47 23.38 -8.54
CA MET A 161 36.22 23.80 -7.91
C MET A 161 35.11 24.06 -8.94
N LYS A 162 35.46 24.61 -10.11
CA LYS A 162 34.51 24.84 -11.19
C LYS A 162 33.99 23.51 -11.76
N SER A 163 34.88 22.57 -12.06
CA SER A 163 34.52 21.24 -12.55
C SER A 163 33.69 20.45 -11.53
N LEU A 164 34.05 20.53 -10.25
CA LEU A 164 33.30 19.92 -9.15
C LEU A 164 31.87 20.47 -9.06
N ALA A 165 31.70 21.78 -9.17
CA ALA A 165 30.37 22.40 -9.15
C ALA A 165 29.51 21.97 -10.36
N GLU A 166 30.12 21.83 -11.53
CA GLU A 166 29.43 21.37 -12.75
C GLU A 166 28.99 19.89 -12.60
N GLU A 167 29.85 19.01 -12.09
CA GLU A 167 29.51 17.61 -11.82
C GLU A 167 28.39 17.45 -10.78
N LEU A 168 28.46 18.21 -9.67
CA LEU A 168 27.44 18.16 -8.62
C LEU A 168 26.07 18.67 -9.09
N ASN A 169 26.06 19.72 -9.92
CA ASN A 169 24.81 20.21 -10.50
C ASN A 169 24.22 19.25 -11.54
N LYS A 170 25.07 18.57 -12.31
CA LYS A 170 24.65 17.52 -13.24
C LYS A 170 24.03 16.33 -12.50
N LEU A 171 24.71 15.83 -11.47
CA LEU A 171 24.19 14.74 -10.63
C LEU A 171 22.85 15.09 -9.99
N LYS A 172 22.70 16.32 -9.49
CA LYS A 172 21.42 16.83 -8.97
C LYS A 172 20.33 16.83 -10.03
N ALA A 173 20.64 17.27 -11.26
CA ALA A 173 19.65 17.32 -12.34
C ALA A 173 19.15 15.92 -12.72
N GLU A 174 20.06 14.96 -12.84
CA GLU A 174 19.75 13.55 -13.10
C GLU A 174 18.90 12.95 -11.96
N PHE A 175 19.32 13.16 -10.71
CA PHE A 175 18.59 12.68 -9.53
C PHE A 175 17.16 13.23 -9.41
N LEU A 176 16.96 14.52 -9.71
CA LEU A 176 15.62 15.14 -9.70
C LEU A 176 14.77 14.66 -10.88
N GLN A 177 15.38 14.31 -12.01
CA GLN A 177 14.69 13.73 -13.16
C GLN A 177 14.23 12.30 -12.85
N ASP A 178 15.08 11.49 -12.22
CA ASP A 178 14.73 10.13 -11.79
C ASP A 178 13.63 10.13 -10.74
N LEU A 179 13.64 11.10 -9.82
CA LEU A 179 12.57 11.30 -8.84
C LEU A 179 11.22 11.67 -9.49
N ARG A 180 11.25 12.46 -10.57
CA ARG A 180 10.04 12.85 -11.33
C ARG A 180 9.49 11.69 -12.17
N GLN A 181 10.34 10.81 -12.69
CA GLN A 181 9.92 9.65 -13.49
C GLN A 181 9.54 8.45 -12.60
N GLY A 182 10.23 8.28 -11.47
CA GLY A 182 9.97 7.22 -10.49
C GLY A 182 8.66 7.39 -9.71
N SER A 183 8.03 8.57 -9.70
CA SER A 183 6.67 8.74 -9.17
C SER A 183 5.59 8.12 -10.06
N ASP A 184 5.84 7.97 -11.36
CA ASP A 184 4.91 7.36 -12.31
C ASP A 184 5.08 5.82 -12.39
N LEU A 185 6.21 5.28 -11.93
CA LEU A 185 6.56 3.85 -12.01
C LEU A 185 6.52 3.08 -10.69
N LYS A 186 6.09 3.68 -9.57
CA LYS A 186 5.93 2.99 -8.26
C LYS A 186 4.70 2.05 -8.18
N ASN A 187 4.49 1.23 -9.21
CA ASN A 187 3.54 0.11 -9.17
C ASN A 187 4.17 -1.26 -9.46
N GLN A 188 5.49 -1.40 -9.32
CA GLN A 188 6.11 -2.73 -9.42
C GLN A 188 7.40 -2.89 -8.60
N SER A 189 7.35 -2.59 -7.29
CA SER A 189 8.09 -3.32 -6.24
C SER A 189 8.04 -2.55 -4.91
N CYS A 190 7.16 -2.92 -3.99
CA CYS A 190 7.26 -2.56 -2.57
C CYS A 190 6.60 -3.64 -1.72
N ILE A 191 7.20 -4.84 -1.71
CA ILE A 191 7.22 -5.67 -0.51
C ILE A 191 8.67 -5.61 -0.02
N GLN A 192 8.94 -4.68 0.90
CA GLN A 192 9.77 -4.87 2.09
C GLN A 192 9.90 -3.56 2.88
N ASN A 193 9.60 -3.67 4.18
CA ASN A 193 9.88 -2.74 5.28
C ASN A 193 9.04 -1.44 5.40
N PRO A 194 8.01 -1.44 6.27
CA PRO A 194 7.32 -0.24 6.70
C PRO A 194 8.04 0.39 7.91
N CYS A 195 9.26 0.93 7.74
CA CYS A 195 9.88 1.74 8.81
C CYS A 195 11.07 2.60 8.34
N SER A 196 10.96 3.23 7.17
CA SER A 196 11.87 4.32 6.78
C SER A 196 11.12 5.20 5.79
N ASP A 197 11.07 6.51 6.06
CA ASP A 197 10.51 7.49 5.14
C ASP A 197 11.23 7.34 3.77
N PRO A 198 10.51 7.09 2.66
CA PRO A 198 11.10 6.93 1.33
C PRO A 198 11.99 8.11 0.93
N ALA A 199 11.71 9.32 1.44
CA ALA A 199 12.54 10.48 1.21
C ALA A 199 13.93 10.32 1.85
N THR A 200 14.04 9.72 3.03
CA THR A 200 15.30 9.56 3.75
C THR A 200 16.24 8.58 3.05
N SER A 201 15.72 7.46 2.54
CA SER A 201 16.52 6.46 1.80
C SER A 201 17.03 7.00 0.46
N VAL A 202 16.28 7.88 -0.19
CA VAL A 202 16.65 8.46 -1.49
C VAL A 202 17.66 9.60 -1.30
N ILE A 203 17.52 10.40 -0.23
CA ILE A 203 18.48 11.45 0.14
C ILE A 203 19.84 10.87 0.52
N SER A 204 19.90 9.73 1.22
CA SER A 204 21.17 9.08 1.57
C SER A 204 21.96 8.59 0.34
N SER A 205 21.25 8.20 -0.74
CA SER A 205 21.90 7.81 -2.01
C SER A 205 22.61 9.00 -2.66
N PHE A 206 21.95 10.16 -2.71
CA PHE A 206 22.53 11.38 -3.26
C PHE A 206 23.74 11.86 -2.45
N GLN A 207 23.68 11.76 -1.11
CA GLN A 207 24.81 12.10 -0.24
C GLN A 207 26.04 11.22 -0.49
N HIS A 208 25.85 9.91 -0.64
CA HIS A 208 26.94 8.97 -0.92
C HIS A 208 27.58 9.24 -2.28
N GLU A 209 26.78 9.51 -3.30
CA GLU A 209 27.27 9.76 -4.65
C GLU A 209 27.96 11.12 -4.78
N ALA A 210 27.44 12.16 -4.11
CA ALA A 210 28.11 13.45 -3.99
C ALA A 210 29.48 13.33 -3.28
N ALA A 211 29.58 12.51 -2.24
CA ALA A 211 30.86 12.24 -1.56
C ALA A 211 31.87 11.54 -2.48
N ASN A 212 31.42 10.61 -3.33
CA ASN A 212 32.27 9.93 -4.31
C ASN A 212 32.79 10.89 -5.39
N VAL A 213 31.98 11.85 -5.83
CA VAL A 213 32.43 12.89 -6.77
C VAL A 213 33.54 13.73 -6.14
N VAL A 214 33.38 14.13 -4.88
CA VAL A 214 34.36 14.96 -4.15
C VAL A 214 35.69 14.24 -3.95
N ASN A 215 35.66 12.94 -3.64
CA ASN A 215 36.86 12.14 -3.46
C ASN A 215 37.71 11.99 -4.74
N LYS A 216 37.20 12.37 -5.92
CA LYS A 216 38.01 12.42 -7.15
C LYS A 216 38.92 13.66 -7.23
N TYR A 217 38.63 14.68 -6.42
CA TYR A 217 39.28 15.99 -6.43
C TYR A 217 40.09 16.27 -5.15
N ILE A 218 40.12 15.31 -4.21
CA ILE A 218 40.96 15.30 -3.00
C ILE A 218 42.08 14.29 -3.23
#